data_AF-A0A437D9U4-F1
#
_entry.id   AF-A0A437D9U4-F1
#
_cell.length_a   1.000
_cell.length_b   1.000
_cell.length_c   1.000
_cell.angle_alpha   90.00
_cell.angle_beta   90.00
_cell.angle_gamma   90.00
#
_symmetry.space_group_name_H-M   'P 1'
#
loop_
_entity.id
_entity.type
_entity.pdbx_description
1 polymer ?
#
loop_
_entity_poly.entity_id
_entity_poly.type
_entity_poly.pdbx_seq_one_letter_code
_entity_poly.pdbx_strand_id
1 'polypeptide(L)'
;MTEDQNPWPQGTECVARYNFKGTSEQDLPFNKGDILTIIVVTKDPNWYKAKNASGQEGTIPANYVQKRERVKTDGKLSLMPWFHGKITRDQAERLLNPPETGLFLVRESTNFPGDYTLCVSCDGKVEHYRIIYHNGKLTIDEEVYFENLMQLMEHYTKDADGLCTKLIKPKLEEGTVAAQDEFSRSGWSMNRKDLKLQQVIGKGEFGDVMVGDYRGTKVAVKCIKNDATAQAFIAEASVMTQMRHDNLVQLLGVIVEENGSLYIVTEYMAKGCLVDYLRSRGRTVLGGDALLKFALDVCEAMAYLETNNFVHRDLAARNVLVSEDNIAKVSDFGLTKEASSTQDTAKLPVKWTAPEALREKKFSTKSDVWSYGILLWEIYSFGRVPYPRIPLKDVVPRVEKGYKMDCPDGCPEVVYNIMKQCWNLDPGARPSFQMLKEWLHHISQKK
;
A
#
# COMPACT_ATOMS: atom_id res chain seq x y z
N MET A 1 -21.01 8.67 32.19
CA MET A 1 -19.91 9.58 31.80
C MET A 1 -18.96 8.74 30.98
N THR A 2 -19.02 8.86 29.66
CA THR A 2 -18.21 8.07 28.73
C THR A 2 -16.87 8.77 28.50
N GLU A 3 -15.80 8.00 28.51
CA GLU A 3 -14.39 8.38 28.40
C GLU A 3 -14.09 9.24 27.15
N ASP A 4 -13.26 10.26 27.35
CA ASP A 4 -12.37 10.96 26.41
C ASP A 4 -12.76 11.01 24.92
N GLN A 5 -13.50 12.06 24.51
CA GLN A 5 -13.36 12.59 23.15
C GLN A 5 -12.61 13.91 23.21
N ASN A 6 -11.29 13.83 23.17
CA ASN A 6 -10.48 14.99 22.87
C ASN A 6 -10.90 15.57 21.50
N PRO A 7 -11.16 16.88 21.39
CA PRO A 7 -11.59 17.52 20.14
C PRO A 7 -10.58 17.25 19.01
N TRP A 8 -11.09 16.95 17.81
CA TRP A 8 -10.22 16.65 16.67
C TRP A 8 -9.41 17.87 16.22
N PRO A 9 -8.07 17.74 16.04
CA PRO A 9 -7.24 18.86 15.62
C PRO A 9 -7.54 19.31 14.18
N GLN A 10 -7.21 20.56 13.87
CA GLN A 10 -7.27 21.08 12.50
C GLN A 10 -6.46 20.19 11.54
N GLY A 11 -7.02 19.94 10.36
CA GLY A 11 -6.44 19.08 9.33
C GLY A 11 -6.78 17.60 9.47
N THR A 12 -7.45 17.20 10.56
CA THR A 12 -7.94 15.82 10.73
C THR A 12 -8.88 15.46 9.59
N GLU A 13 -8.64 14.32 8.93
CA GLU A 13 -9.59 13.77 7.97
C GLU A 13 -10.59 12.85 8.66
N CYS A 14 -11.83 12.91 8.21
CA CYS A 14 -12.88 12.03 8.63
C CYS A 14 -13.71 11.58 7.43
N VAL A 15 -14.33 10.41 7.57
CA VAL A 15 -15.21 9.81 6.57
C VAL A 15 -16.65 9.87 7.08
N ALA A 16 -17.56 10.29 6.20
CA ALA A 16 -18.98 10.30 6.53
C ALA A 16 -19.55 8.88 6.69
N ARG A 17 -20.20 8.58 7.82
CA ARG A 17 -20.88 7.30 8.07
C ARG A 17 -22.30 7.27 7.51
N TYR A 18 -22.92 8.45 7.38
CA TYR A 18 -24.29 8.63 6.92
C TYR A 18 -24.39 9.81 5.94
N ASN A 19 -25.51 9.92 5.24
CA ASN A 19 -25.84 11.11 4.45
C ASN A 19 -26.29 12.23 5.40
N PHE A 20 -25.86 13.45 5.14
CA PHE A 20 -26.29 14.64 5.86
C PHE A 20 -26.72 15.71 4.85
N LYS A 21 -27.99 16.13 4.92
CA LYS A 21 -28.56 17.11 3.98
C LYS A 21 -28.36 18.56 4.40
N GLY A 22 -27.83 18.81 5.60
CA GLY A 22 -27.86 20.12 6.24
C GLY A 22 -29.22 20.39 6.90
N THR A 23 -29.17 21.09 8.02
CA THR A 23 -30.32 21.58 8.79
C THR A 23 -30.39 23.11 8.82
N SER A 24 -29.31 23.79 8.43
CA SER A 24 -29.19 25.23 8.30
C SER A 24 -28.33 25.62 7.08
N GLU A 25 -28.35 26.89 6.67
CA GLU A 25 -27.50 27.40 5.58
C GLU A 25 -25.99 27.34 5.88
N GLN A 26 -25.61 27.20 7.16
CA GLN A 26 -24.21 27.11 7.59
C GLN A 26 -23.66 25.69 7.49
N ASP A 27 -24.55 24.71 7.36
CA ASP A 27 -24.18 23.30 7.31
C ASP A 27 -23.56 22.93 5.97
N LEU A 28 -22.59 22.03 6.02
CA LEU A 28 -22.00 21.42 4.84
C LEU A 28 -22.69 20.09 4.57
N PRO A 29 -23.55 19.97 3.54
CA PRO A 29 -24.14 18.69 3.18
C PRO A 29 -23.08 17.73 2.64
N PHE A 30 -23.24 16.44 2.91
CA PHE A 30 -22.36 15.40 2.44
C PHE A 30 -23.10 14.06 2.30
N ASN A 31 -22.56 13.18 1.47
CA ASN A 31 -23.02 11.82 1.34
C ASN A 31 -22.18 10.89 2.21
N LYS A 32 -22.78 9.79 2.66
CA LYS A 32 -22.09 8.68 3.33
C LYS A 32 -20.86 8.32 2.52
N GLY A 33 -19.70 8.28 3.15
CA GLY A 33 -18.37 7.95 2.63
C GLY A 33 -17.60 9.10 1.96
N ASP A 34 -18.16 10.31 1.94
CA ASP A 34 -17.38 11.50 1.57
C ASP A 34 -16.27 11.75 2.60
N ILE A 35 -15.13 12.27 2.11
CA ILE A 35 -14.00 12.67 2.94
C ILE A 35 -14.10 14.16 3.28
N LEU A 36 -14.00 14.46 4.56
CA LEU A 36 -14.12 15.81 5.11
C LEU A 36 -12.88 16.12 5.94
N THR A 37 -12.34 17.34 5.80
CA THR A 37 -11.20 17.81 6.59
C THR A 37 -11.67 18.78 7.66
N ILE A 38 -11.39 18.47 8.91
CA ILE A 38 -11.70 19.34 10.05
C ILE A 38 -10.90 20.64 9.96
N ILE A 39 -11.60 21.76 10.03
CA ILE A 39 -10.98 23.10 10.13
C ILE A 39 -10.84 23.46 11.60
N VAL A 40 -11.94 23.39 12.36
CA VAL A 40 -11.95 23.77 13.77
C VAL A 40 -13.13 23.14 14.49
N VAL A 41 -12.98 22.90 15.79
CA VAL A 41 -14.08 22.46 16.66
C VAL A 41 -14.96 23.66 16.98
N THR A 42 -16.29 23.48 16.91
CA THR A 42 -17.20 24.56 17.29
C THR A 42 -17.32 24.67 18.82
N LYS A 43 -18.12 25.63 19.30
CA LYS A 43 -18.43 25.70 20.74
C LYS A 43 -19.23 24.49 21.23
N ASP A 44 -19.96 23.83 20.34
CA ASP A 44 -20.68 22.59 20.63
C ASP A 44 -19.81 21.39 20.22
N PRO A 45 -19.43 20.49 21.15
CA PRO A 45 -18.61 19.31 20.82
C PRO A 45 -19.29 18.34 19.85
N ASN A 46 -20.60 18.46 19.63
CA ASN A 46 -21.33 17.67 18.64
C ASN A 46 -21.14 18.19 17.21
N TRP A 47 -20.47 19.33 17.02
CA TRP A 47 -20.31 19.97 15.71
C TRP A 47 -18.87 20.41 15.45
N TYR A 48 -18.44 20.17 14.21
CA TYR A 48 -17.17 20.64 13.66
C TYR A 48 -17.41 21.59 12.50
N LYS A 49 -16.52 22.56 12.29
CA LYS A 49 -16.40 23.21 10.98
C LYS A 49 -15.42 22.39 10.14
N ALA A 50 -15.81 22.04 8.93
CA ALA A 50 -15.03 21.21 8.02
C ALA A 50 -15.07 21.74 6.59
N LYS A 51 -14.22 21.16 5.73
CA LYS A 51 -14.26 21.34 4.28
C LYS A 51 -14.35 20.00 3.54
N ASN A 52 -15.02 19.98 2.40
CA ASN A 52 -15.04 18.82 1.49
C ASN A 52 -13.88 18.89 0.46
N ALA A 53 -13.78 17.86 -0.40
CA ALA A 53 -12.76 17.78 -1.44
C ALA A 53 -12.79 18.93 -2.47
N SER A 54 -13.95 19.56 -2.68
CA SER A 54 -14.10 20.72 -3.56
C SER A 54 -13.72 22.06 -2.91
N GLY A 55 -13.34 22.03 -1.62
CA GLY A 55 -12.98 23.22 -0.85
C GLY A 55 -14.18 23.97 -0.24
N GLN A 56 -15.41 23.46 -0.40
CA GLN A 56 -16.57 24.04 0.27
C GLN A 56 -16.48 23.82 1.78
N GLU A 57 -16.76 24.85 2.55
CA GLU A 57 -16.71 24.83 4.02
C GLU A 57 -18.11 24.90 4.63
N GLY A 58 -18.28 24.31 5.82
CA GLY A 58 -19.48 24.48 6.63
C GLY A 58 -19.46 23.61 7.89
N THR A 59 -20.55 23.61 8.64
CA THR A 59 -20.71 22.82 9.87
C THR A 59 -21.16 21.39 9.60
N ILE A 60 -20.58 20.44 10.32
CA ILE A 60 -20.88 19.02 10.22
C ILE A 60 -21.11 18.39 11.61
N PRO A 61 -22.04 17.44 11.75
CA PRO A 61 -22.27 16.76 13.02
C PRO A 61 -21.23 15.65 13.28
N ALA A 62 -20.61 15.67 14.46
CA ALA A 62 -19.54 14.76 14.88
C ALA A 62 -19.95 13.28 14.82
N ASN A 63 -21.19 12.95 15.21
CA ASN A 63 -21.71 11.58 15.22
C ASN A 63 -22.02 11.02 13.82
N TYR A 64 -21.95 11.86 12.77
CA TYR A 64 -22.12 11.44 11.38
C TYR A 64 -20.81 11.08 10.70
N VAL A 65 -19.68 11.32 11.35
CA VAL A 65 -18.35 11.12 10.77
C VAL A 65 -17.50 10.23 11.65
N GLN A 66 -16.51 9.59 11.04
CA GLN A 66 -15.52 8.77 11.71
C GLN A 66 -14.14 9.29 11.36
N LYS A 67 -13.29 9.49 12.36
CA LYS A 67 -11.90 9.90 12.15
C LYS A 67 -11.17 8.87 11.29
N ARG A 68 -10.40 9.34 10.31
CA ARG A 68 -9.44 8.49 9.59
C ARG A 68 -8.14 8.49 10.36
N GLU A 69 -7.77 7.33 10.87
CA GLU A 69 -6.58 7.18 11.71
C GLU A 69 -5.53 6.34 10.99
N ARG A 70 -4.27 6.56 11.35
CA ARG A 70 -3.17 5.72 10.87
C ARG A 70 -3.41 4.31 11.39
N VAL A 71 -3.28 3.32 10.52
CA VAL A 71 -3.32 1.93 10.94
C VAL A 71 -1.96 1.61 11.57
N LYS A 72 -1.88 1.74 12.90
CA LYS A 72 -0.76 1.34 13.74
C LYS A 72 -1.30 0.40 14.82
N THR A 73 -0.98 -0.88 14.73
CA THR A 73 -1.44 -1.88 15.70
C THR A 73 -0.30 -2.34 16.57
N ASP A 74 -0.59 -2.57 17.86
CA ASP A 74 0.33 -3.20 18.81
C ASP A 74 0.59 -4.69 18.51
N GLY A 75 -0.17 -5.26 17.55
CA GLY A 75 -0.02 -6.63 17.06
C GLY A 75 0.17 -6.71 15.54
N LYS A 76 0.46 -7.90 15.02
CA LYS A 76 0.63 -8.17 13.58
C LYS A 76 -0.73 -8.25 12.91
N LEU A 77 -1.02 -7.32 11.99
CA LEU A 77 -2.23 -7.39 11.16
C LEU A 77 -2.23 -8.68 10.33
N SER A 78 -3.35 -9.40 10.39
CA SER A 78 -3.60 -10.62 9.62
C SER A 78 -4.99 -10.58 8.99
N LEU A 79 -5.08 -10.99 7.73
CA LEU A 79 -6.35 -11.23 7.04
C LEU A 79 -6.94 -12.60 7.38
N MET A 80 -6.11 -13.52 7.87
CA MET A 80 -6.51 -14.85 8.33
C MET A 80 -6.05 -15.04 9.77
N PRO A 81 -6.60 -14.30 10.74
CA PRO A 81 -6.13 -14.40 12.13
C PRO A 81 -6.43 -15.78 12.74
N TRP A 82 -7.31 -16.57 12.13
CA TRP A 82 -7.59 -17.97 12.47
C TRP A 82 -6.58 -18.97 11.88
N PHE A 83 -5.60 -18.54 11.09
CA PHE A 83 -4.56 -19.40 10.51
C PHE A 83 -3.29 -19.35 11.36
N HIS A 84 -2.90 -20.49 11.95
CA HIS A 84 -1.78 -20.59 12.92
C HIS A 84 -0.50 -21.17 12.29
N GLY A 85 -0.49 -21.40 10.97
CA GLY A 85 0.65 -21.98 10.28
C GLY A 85 0.99 -23.41 10.75
N LYS A 86 2.28 -23.69 10.97
CA LYS A 86 2.81 -25.02 11.28
C LYS A 86 2.74 -25.35 12.77
N ILE A 87 1.53 -25.56 13.29
CA ILE A 87 1.32 -26.11 14.63
C ILE A 87 0.92 -27.59 14.58
N THR A 88 1.27 -28.34 15.62
CA THR A 88 0.90 -29.75 15.74
C THR A 88 -0.58 -29.91 16.08
N ARG A 89 -1.10 -31.13 15.89
CA ARG A 89 -2.47 -31.49 16.29
C ARG A 89 -2.72 -31.17 17.78
N ASP A 90 -1.80 -31.57 18.66
CA ASP A 90 -1.93 -31.36 20.10
C ASP A 90 -1.89 -29.88 20.48
N GLN A 91 -1.09 -29.06 19.79
CA GLN A 91 -1.05 -27.62 20.00
C GLN A 91 -2.39 -26.98 19.62
N ALA A 92 -2.98 -27.38 18.49
CA ALA A 92 -4.28 -26.89 18.07
C ALA A 92 -5.39 -27.26 19.07
N GLU A 93 -5.39 -28.50 19.57
CA GLU A 93 -6.36 -28.95 20.59
C GLU A 93 -6.24 -28.15 21.89
N ARG A 94 -5.01 -27.81 22.32
CA ARG A 94 -4.79 -26.93 23.48
C ARG A 94 -5.29 -25.50 23.26
N LEU A 95 -5.12 -24.96 22.06
CA LEU A 95 -5.56 -23.60 21.72
C LEU A 95 -7.09 -23.48 21.66
N LEU A 96 -7.79 -24.55 21.31
CA LEU A 96 -9.25 -24.65 21.31
C LEU A 96 -9.87 -25.00 22.68
N ASN A 97 -9.07 -24.93 23.74
CA ASN A 97 -9.51 -25.07 25.12
C ASN A 97 -9.62 -23.68 25.78
N PRO A 98 -10.66 -23.35 26.58
CA PRO A 98 -11.83 -24.17 26.94
C PRO A 98 -12.70 -24.55 25.74
N PRO A 99 -13.39 -25.72 25.75
CA PRO A 99 -14.24 -26.13 24.63
C PRO A 99 -15.39 -25.14 24.44
N GLU A 100 -15.58 -24.69 23.21
CA GLU A 100 -16.62 -23.76 22.81
C GLU A 100 -17.13 -24.22 21.45
N THR A 101 -18.38 -24.68 21.37
CA THR A 101 -18.94 -25.22 20.11
C THR A 101 -18.86 -24.19 18.99
N GLY A 102 -18.26 -24.59 17.87
CA GLY A 102 -18.02 -23.73 16.71
C GLY A 102 -16.78 -22.85 16.81
N LEU A 103 -15.97 -22.97 17.88
CA LEU A 103 -14.63 -22.37 17.94
C LEU A 103 -13.69 -23.13 17.00
N PHE A 104 -12.97 -22.43 16.12
CA PHE A 104 -12.16 -23.07 15.10
C PHE A 104 -10.80 -22.40 14.86
N LEU A 105 -9.86 -23.14 14.28
CA LEU A 105 -8.63 -22.62 13.68
C LEU A 105 -8.22 -23.45 12.47
N VAL A 106 -7.32 -22.90 11.65
CA VAL A 106 -6.68 -23.62 10.54
C VAL A 106 -5.18 -23.68 10.76
N ARG A 107 -4.59 -24.82 10.41
CA ARG A 107 -3.14 -25.06 10.45
C ARG A 107 -2.67 -25.75 9.17
N GLU A 108 -1.37 -25.69 8.91
CA GLU A 108 -0.76 -26.53 7.87
C GLU A 108 -0.84 -28.00 8.27
N SER A 109 -1.09 -28.87 7.29
CA SER A 109 -1.12 -30.31 7.52
C SER A 109 0.29 -30.83 7.79
N THR A 110 0.49 -31.42 8.96
CA THR A 110 1.76 -32.05 9.34
C THR A 110 1.98 -33.39 8.62
N ASN A 111 0.89 -34.05 8.19
CA ASN A 111 0.94 -35.39 7.62
C ASN A 111 0.93 -35.36 6.08
N PHE A 112 0.43 -34.29 5.47
CA PHE A 112 0.32 -34.13 4.02
C PHE A 112 0.88 -32.76 3.63
N PRO A 113 2.18 -32.68 3.32
CA PRO A 113 2.81 -31.42 2.93
C PRO A 113 2.10 -30.74 1.76
N GLY A 114 1.72 -29.48 1.92
CA GLY A 114 0.97 -28.69 0.93
C GLY A 114 -0.54 -28.58 1.22
N ASP A 115 -1.08 -29.46 2.06
CA ASP A 115 -2.47 -29.39 2.52
C ASP A 115 -2.62 -28.60 3.82
N TYR A 116 -3.87 -28.32 4.20
CA TYR A 116 -4.21 -27.68 5.46
C TYR A 116 -5.11 -28.58 6.31
N THR A 117 -5.39 -28.16 7.54
CA THR A 117 -6.32 -28.84 8.43
C THR A 117 -7.17 -27.80 9.15
N LEU A 118 -8.50 -27.92 9.02
CA LEU A 118 -9.48 -27.19 9.79
C LEU A 118 -9.75 -27.95 11.10
N CYS A 119 -9.53 -27.29 12.23
CA CYS A 119 -9.78 -27.82 13.57
C CYS A 119 -11.02 -27.11 14.14
N VAL A 120 -12.05 -27.86 14.51
CA VAL A 120 -13.33 -27.31 15.02
C VAL A 120 -13.66 -27.94 16.37
N SER A 121 -13.92 -27.11 17.39
CA SER A 121 -14.45 -27.58 18.66
C SER A 121 -15.95 -27.83 18.55
N CYS A 122 -16.39 -29.06 18.82
CA CYS A 122 -17.79 -29.46 18.81
C CYS A 122 -18.03 -30.48 19.92
N ASP A 123 -19.09 -30.29 20.71
CA ASP A 123 -19.52 -31.21 21.77
C ASP A 123 -18.40 -31.65 22.72
N GLY A 124 -17.53 -30.71 23.10
CA GLY A 124 -16.42 -30.96 24.03
C GLY A 124 -15.21 -31.69 23.42
N LYS A 125 -15.22 -31.93 22.10
CA LYS A 125 -14.10 -32.51 21.35
C LYS A 125 -13.60 -31.55 20.29
N VAL A 126 -12.42 -31.85 19.73
CA VAL A 126 -11.87 -31.12 18.59
C VAL A 126 -11.83 -32.07 17.39
N GLU A 127 -12.65 -31.77 16.40
CA GLU A 127 -12.69 -32.47 15.11
C GLU A 127 -11.66 -31.85 14.16
N HIS A 128 -11.02 -32.70 13.35
CA HIS A 128 -9.96 -32.28 12.43
C HIS A 128 -10.30 -32.71 11.00
N TYR A 129 -10.56 -31.74 10.15
CA TYR A 129 -10.90 -31.91 8.74
C TYR A 129 -9.68 -31.59 7.89
N ARG A 130 -9.24 -32.52 7.05
CA ARG A 130 -8.18 -32.26 6.08
C ARG A 130 -8.72 -31.36 4.98
N ILE A 131 -8.02 -30.28 4.70
CA ILE A 131 -8.29 -29.43 3.53
C ILE A 131 -7.26 -29.82 2.46
N ILE A 132 -7.74 -30.42 1.39
CA ILE A 132 -6.93 -30.93 0.28
C ILE A 132 -6.68 -29.78 -0.69
N TYR A 133 -5.41 -29.53 -1.01
CA TYR A 133 -5.04 -28.60 -2.07
C TYR A 133 -4.71 -29.35 -3.36
N HIS A 134 -5.56 -29.20 -4.38
CA HIS A 134 -5.38 -29.86 -5.66
C HIS A 134 -5.72 -28.93 -6.83
N ASN A 135 -4.82 -28.86 -7.82
CA ASN A 135 -4.96 -28.06 -9.05
C ASN A 135 -5.33 -26.59 -8.80
N GLY A 136 -4.77 -25.97 -7.76
CA GLY A 136 -5.04 -24.57 -7.44
C GLY A 136 -6.32 -24.34 -6.64
N LYS A 137 -7.03 -25.40 -6.24
CA LYS A 137 -8.27 -25.34 -5.45
C LYS A 137 -8.15 -26.08 -4.14
N LEU A 138 -9.03 -25.72 -3.21
CA LEU A 138 -9.14 -26.29 -1.86
C LEU A 138 -10.49 -26.99 -1.70
N THR A 139 -10.51 -28.11 -1.01
CA THR A 139 -11.75 -28.85 -0.70
C THR A 139 -11.59 -29.66 0.60
N ILE A 140 -12.69 -29.96 1.28
CA ILE A 140 -12.72 -30.90 2.42
C ILE A 140 -13.37 -32.23 2.03
N ASP A 141 -14.38 -32.18 1.17
CA ASP A 141 -15.27 -33.30 0.82
C ASP A 141 -15.08 -33.84 -0.61
N GLU A 142 -14.25 -33.17 -1.42
CA GLU A 142 -14.09 -33.42 -2.87
C GLU A 142 -15.37 -33.18 -3.71
N GLU A 143 -16.36 -32.49 -3.14
CA GLU A 143 -17.60 -32.10 -3.81
C GLU A 143 -17.61 -30.58 -4.06
N VAL A 144 -17.29 -29.80 -3.02
CA VAL A 144 -17.22 -28.34 -3.09
C VAL A 144 -15.77 -27.88 -3.13
N TYR A 145 -15.46 -27.00 -4.09
CA TYR A 145 -14.10 -26.51 -4.32
C TYR A 145 -14.05 -24.99 -4.18
N PHE A 146 -13.00 -24.51 -3.53
CA PHE A 146 -12.75 -23.10 -3.23
C PHE A 146 -11.41 -22.65 -3.80
N GLU A 147 -11.31 -21.37 -4.15
CA GLU A 147 -10.06 -20.82 -4.70
C GLU A 147 -9.04 -20.47 -3.61
N ASN A 148 -9.49 -20.24 -2.37
CA ASN A 148 -8.64 -19.84 -1.24
C ASN A 148 -9.27 -20.21 0.11
N LEU A 149 -8.48 -20.15 1.20
CA LEU A 149 -8.96 -20.56 2.52
C LEU A 149 -10.04 -19.61 3.06
N MET A 150 -10.04 -18.33 2.70
CA MET A 150 -11.07 -17.38 3.13
C MET A 150 -12.46 -17.77 2.61
N GLN A 151 -12.57 -18.12 1.31
CA GLN A 151 -13.83 -18.63 0.72
C GLN A 151 -14.31 -19.90 1.41
N LEU A 152 -13.37 -20.81 1.69
CA LEU A 152 -13.68 -22.06 2.39
C LEU A 152 -14.23 -21.77 3.80
N MET A 153 -13.58 -20.91 4.57
CA MET A 153 -14.07 -20.52 5.90
C MET A 153 -15.41 -19.81 5.85
N GLU A 154 -15.62 -18.92 4.87
CA GLU A 154 -16.89 -18.20 4.68
C GLU A 154 -18.05 -19.16 4.42
N HIS A 155 -17.86 -20.13 3.51
CA HIS A 155 -18.83 -21.19 3.22
C HIS A 155 -19.22 -21.94 4.49
N TYR A 156 -18.22 -22.45 5.21
CA TYR A 156 -18.45 -23.26 6.41
C TYR A 156 -18.95 -22.46 7.63
N THR A 157 -18.84 -21.12 7.59
CA THR A 157 -19.49 -20.22 8.55
C THR A 157 -20.99 -20.09 8.24
N LYS A 158 -21.37 -20.04 6.96
CA LYS A 158 -22.76 -19.89 6.51
C LYS A 158 -23.53 -21.22 6.60
N ASP A 159 -22.91 -22.32 6.22
CA ASP A 159 -23.48 -23.66 6.25
C ASP A 159 -22.47 -24.68 6.80
N ALA A 160 -22.90 -25.67 7.57
CA ALA A 160 -21.98 -26.68 8.09
C ALA A 160 -21.55 -27.66 7.00
N ASP A 161 -22.43 -27.92 6.03
CA ASP A 161 -22.15 -28.72 4.82
C ASP A 161 -21.30 -29.97 5.07
N GLY A 162 -21.73 -30.80 6.03
CA GLY A 162 -21.04 -32.04 6.44
C GLY A 162 -20.04 -31.91 7.60
N LEU A 163 -19.69 -30.70 8.04
CA LEU A 163 -18.97 -30.47 9.29
C LEU A 163 -19.84 -30.78 10.52
N CYS A 164 -19.20 -31.07 11.65
CA CYS A 164 -19.87 -31.37 12.92
C CYS A 164 -20.74 -30.21 13.42
N THR A 165 -20.34 -28.97 13.12
CA THR A 165 -21.12 -27.75 13.35
C THR A 165 -20.63 -26.66 12.41
N LYS A 166 -21.40 -25.57 12.29
CA LYS A 166 -20.97 -24.37 11.56
C LYS A 166 -19.76 -23.74 12.25
N LEU A 167 -18.92 -23.05 11.48
CA LEU A 167 -17.89 -22.20 12.05
C LEU A 167 -18.56 -20.98 12.69
N ILE A 168 -18.31 -20.75 13.99
CA ILE A 168 -18.96 -19.67 14.75
C ILE A 168 -17.94 -18.62 15.15
N LYS A 169 -16.81 -19.06 15.72
CA LYS A 169 -15.83 -18.15 16.32
C LYS A 169 -14.41 -18.54 15.95
N PRO A 170 -13.61 -17.64 15.36
CA PRO A 170 -12.21 -17.92 15.09
C PRO A 170 -11.38 -17.87 16.37
N LYS A 171 -10.50 -18.86 16.57
CA LYS A 171 -9.41 -18.78 17.52
C LYS A 171 -8.26 -18.01 16.87
N LEU A 172 -8.03 -16.79 17.33
CA LEU A 172 -6.99 -15.92 16.78
C LEU A 172 -5.58 -16.41 17.18
N GLU A 173 -4.63 -16.29 16.26
CA GLU A 173 -3.19 -16.44 16.55
C GLU A 173 -2.77 -15.34 17.52
N GLU A 174 -2.02 -15.70 18.56
CA GLU A 174 -1.61 -14.76 19.60
C GLU A 174 -0.77 -13.62 19.02
N GLY A 175 -1.08 -12.38 19.40
CA GLY A 175 -0.42 -11.20 18.86
C GLY A 175 -0.90 -10.77 17.46
N THR A 176 -1.93 -11.41 16.89
CA THR A 176 -2.55 -10.96 15.63
C THR A 176 -3.79 -10.09 15.84
N VAL A 177 -4.01 -9.17 14.90
CA VAL A 177 -5.21 -8.32 14.83
C VAL A 177 -5.87 -8.52 13.47
N ALA A 178 -7.20 -8.68 13.46
CA ALA A 178 -7.96 -8.84 12.22
C ALA A 178 -7.88 -7.56 11.37
N ALA A 179 -7.24 -7.64 10.20
CA ALA A 179 -6.97 -6.47 9.38
C ALA A 179 -8.24 -5.76 8.88
N GLN A 180 -9.27 -6.54 8.53
CA GLN A 180 -10.56 -6.00 8.08
C GLN A 180 -11.22 -5.11 9.15
N ASP A 181 -11.22 -5.58 10.41
CA ASP A 181 -11.79 -4.83 11.53
C ASP A 181 -11.00 -3.55 11.77
N GLU A 182 -9.68 -3.62 11.70
CA GLU A 182 -8.82 -2.45 11.92
C GLU A 182 -9.02 -1.40 10.83
N PHE A 183 -8.98 -1.77 9.55
CA PHE A 183 -9.25 -0.83 8.46
C PHE A 183 -10.66 -0.22 8.57
N SER A 184 -11.65 -0.97 9.05
CA SER A 184 -12.99 -0.44 9.30
C SER A 184 -13.03 0.54 10.47
N ARG A 185 -12.39 0.21 11.61
CA ARG A 185 -12.31 1.07 12.80
C ARG A 185 -11.53 2.34 12.54
N SER A 186 -10.46 2.28 11.75
CA SER A 186 -9.65 3.43 11.37
C SER A 186 -10.21 4.22 10.18
N GLY A 187 -11.40 3.87 9.65
CA GLY A 187 -12.09 4.63 8.61
C GLY A 187 -11.54 4.49 7.18
N TRP A 188 -10.85 3.38 6.88
CA TRP A 188 -10.30 3.07 5.55
C TRP A 188 -11.11 2.05 4.75
N SER A 189 -12.09 1.38 5.37
CA SER A 189 -12.95 0.41 4.68
C SER A 189 -13.91 1.10 3.72
N MET A 190 -13.96 0.61 2.47
CA MET A 190 -14.83 1.09 1.41
C MET A 190 -15.88 0.04 1.05
N ASN A 191 -17.02 0.49 0.52
CA ASN A 191 -18.11 -0.41 0.16
C ASN A 191 -17.95 -0.94 -1.26
N ARG A 192 -17.80 -2.25 -1.41
CA ARG A 192 -17.71 -2.92 -2.73
C ARG A 192 -18.85 -2.57 -3.68
N LYS A 193 -20.08 -2.40 -3.18
CA LYS A 193 -21.27 -2.11 -4.00
C LYS A 193 -21.19 -0.77 -4.72
N ASP A 194 -20.39 0.16 -4.19
CA ASP A 194 -20.20 1.50 -4.74
C ASP A 194 -19.05 1.54 -5.75
N LEU A 195 -18.31 0.44 -5.93
CA LEU A 195 -17.20 0.30 -6.88
C LEU A 195 -17.63 -0.45 -8.14
N LYS A 196 -17.46 0.20 -9.30
CA LYS A 196 -17.60 -0.43 -10.62
C LYS A 196 -16.23 -0.62 -11.23
N LEU A 197 -15.78 -1.86 -11.34
CA LEU A 197 -14.53 -2.21 -12.00
C LEU A 197 -14.70 -2.08 -13.52
N GLN A 198 -13.65 -1.59 -14.19
CA GLN A 198 -13.58 -1.41 -15.63
C GLN A 198 -12.35 -2.16 -16.17
N GLN A 199 -11.70 -1.67 -17.22
CA GLN A 199 -10.58 -2.36 -17.85
C GLN A 199 -9.33 -2.47 -16.95
N VAL A 200 -8.54 -3.51 -17.19
CA VAL A 200 -7.18 -3.66 -16.64
C VAL A 200 -6.27 -2.60 -17.26
N ILE A 201 -5.58 -1.85 -16.42
CA ILE A 201 -4.64 -0.78 -16.80
C ILE A 201 -3.18 -1.14 -16.51
N GLY A 202 -2.94 -2.18 -15.71
CA GLY A 202 -1.59 -2.67 -15.42
C GLY A 202 -1.60 -4.10 -14.90
N LYS A 203 -0.52 -4.83 -15.14
CA LYS A 203 -0.28 -6.16 -14.57
C LYS A 203 0.99 -6.08 -13.72
N GLY A 204 0.84 -6.19 -12.39
CA GLY A 204 1.95 -6.15 -11.44
C GLY A 204 2.29 -7.55 -10.91
N GLU A 205 3.41 -7.63 -10.19
CA GLU A 205 3.84 -8.87 -9.51
C GLU A 205 2.81 -9.35 -8.47
N PHE A 206 2.08 -8.42 -7.86
CA PHE A 206 1.13 -8.67 -6.77
C PHE A 206 -0.34 -8.70 -7.20
N GLY A 207 -0.62 -8.56 -8.50
CA GLY A 207 -1.99 -8.58 -9.03
C GLY A 207 -2.22 -7.60 -10.17
N ASP A 208 -3.43 -7.68 -10.75
CA ASP A 208 -3.87 -6.78 -11.80
C ASP A 208 -4.32 -5.44 -11.19
N VAL A 209 -3.94 -4.34 -11.86
CA VAL A 209 -4.44 -3.00 -11.57
C VAL A 209 -5.51 -2.67 -12.60
N MET A 210 -6.69 -2.30 -12.14
CA MET A 210 -7.85 -1.94 -12.96
C MET A 210 -8.20 -0.47 -12.75
N VAL A 211 -8.78 0.16 -13.76
CA VAL A 211 -9.52 1.41 -13.54
C VAL A 211 -10.90 1.08 -12.98
N GLY A 212 -11.42 1.93 -12.10
CA GLY A 212 -12.75 1.81 -11.54
C GLY A 212 -13.45 3.16 -11.41
N ASP A 213 -14.75 3.10 -11.16
CA ASP A 213 -15.57 4.23 -10.73
C ASP A 213 -16.06 3.95 -9.31
N TYR A 214 -15.69 4.81 -8.37
CA TYR A 214 -16.22 4.81 -7.01
C TYR A 214 -17.07 6.06 -6.82
N ARG A 215 -18.39 5.89 -6.87
CA ARG A 215 -19.37 6.98 -6.73
C ARG A 215 -19.13 8.18 -7.67
N GLY A 216 -18.85 7.91 -8.94
CA GLY A 216 -18.58 8.94 -9.94
C GLY A 216 -17.15 9.48 -9.93
N THR A 217 -16.30 9.02 -9.00
CA THR A 217 -14.87 9.36 -9.00
C THR A 217 -14.09 8.22 -9.63
N LYS A 218 -13.25 8.56 -10.62
CA LYS A 218 -12.35 7.59 -11.25
C LYS A 218 -11.23 7.21 -10.29
N VAL A 219 -11.00 5.92 -10.12
CA VAL A 219 -10.02 5.34 -9.18
C VAL A 219 -9.15 4.29 -9.86
N ALA A 220 -7.97 4.03 -9.29
CA ALA A 220 -7.17 2.85 -9.62
C ALA A 220 -7.38 1.79 -8.54
N VAL A 221 -7.54 0.53 -8.95
CA VAL A 221 -7.87 -0.58 -8.06
C VAL A 221 -6.90 -1.72 -8.28
N LYS A 222 -6.05 -2.00 -7.29
CA LYS A 222 -5.16 -3.16 -7.29
C LYS A 222 -5.88 -4.32 -6.62
N CYS A 223 -6.16 -5.39 -7.38
CA CYS A 223 -6.82 -6.59 -6.89
C CYS A 223 -5.77 -7.64 -6.51
N ILE A 224 -5.77 -8.06 -5.24
CA ILE A 224 -4.83 -9.06 -4.72
C ILE A 224 -5.57 -10.39 -4.63
N LYS A 225 -5.12 -11.37 -5.42
CA LYS A 225 -5.87 -12.59 -5.78
C LYS A 225 -5.47 -13.85 -5.00
N ASN A 226 -4.39 -13.83 -4.20
CA ASN A 226 -3.86 -15.04 -3.55
C ASN A 226 -3.50 -14.79 -2.06
N ASP A 227 -3.79 -15.76 -1.21
CA ASP A 227 -3.47 -15.80 0.22
C ASP A 227 -1.98 -15.55 0.49
N ALA A 228 -1.08 -16.04 -0.37
CA ALA A 228 0.37 -15.80 -0.25
C ALA A 228 0.75 -14.30 -0.37
N THR A 229 -0.11 -13.49 -0.99
CA THR A 229 0.07 -12.04 -1.18
C THR A 229 -0.77 -11.19 -0.24
N ALA A 230 -1.60 -11.80 0.62
CA ALA A 230 -2.42 -11.10 1.61
C ALA A 230 -1.58 -10.30 2.61
N GLN A 231 -0.41 -10.83 3.03
CA GLN A 231 0.49 -10.06 3.90
C GLN A 231 1.09 -8.84 3.18
N ALA A 232 1.37 -8.96 1.88
CA ALA A 232 1.84 -7.84 1.06
C ALA A 232 0.76 -6.77 0.92
N PHE A 233 -0.52 -7.17 0.74
CA PHE A 233 -1.67 -6.26 0.78
C PHE A 233 -1.70 -5.45 2.08
N ILE A 234 -1.66 -6.13 3.22
CA ILE A 234 -1.73 -5.50 4.53
C ILE A 234 -0.55 -4.54 4.71
N ALA A 235 0.66 -4.98 4.37
CA ALA A 235 1.87 -4.15 4.50
C ALA A 235 1.78 -2.88 3.64
N GLU A 236 1.42 -3.01 2.36
CA GLU A 236 1.27 -1.89 1.44
C GLU A 236 0.17 -0.93 1.91
N ALA A 237 -1.03 -1.44 2.21
CA ALA A 237 -2.15 -0.62 2.67
C ALA A 237 -1.83 0.09 4.00
N SER A 238 -1.23 -0.61 4.96
CA SER A 238 -0.89 -0.04 6.28
C SER A 238 0.11 1.11 6.16
N VAL A 239 1.14 0.96 5.31
CA VAL A 239 2.10 2.04 5.03
C VAL A 239 1.40 3.22 4.38
N MET A 240 0.55 2.97 3.37
CA MET A 240 -0.21 4.02 2.70
C MET A 240 -1.18 4.79 3.61
N THR A 241 -1.72 4.17 4.68
CA THR A 241 -2.55 4.89 5.66
C THR A 241 -1.78 5.96 6.46
N GLN A 242 -0.45 5.88 6.47
CA GLN A 242 0.42 6.76 7.24
C GLN A 242 1.01 7.90 6.41
N MET A 243 0.87 7.82 5.09
CA MET A 243 1.49 8.74 4.15
C MET A 243 0.45 9.66 3.52
N ARG A 244 0.76 10.95 3.52
CA ARG A 244 -0.05 11.97 2.88
C ARG A 244 0.84 13.10 2.38
N HIS A 245 0.93 13.23 1.07
CA HIS A 245 1.72 14.25 0.40
C HIS A 245 1.21 14.40 -1.05
N ASP A 246 1.26 15.60 -1.61
CA ASP A 246 0.71 15.89 -2.94
C ASP A 246 1.40 15.10 -4.06
N ASN A 247 2.68 14.75 -3.86
CA ASN A 247 3.49 13.93 -4.76
C ASN A 247 3.58 12.44 -4.37
N LEU A 248 2.74 11.96 -3.47
CA LEU A 248 2.57 10.52 -3.23
C LEU A 248 1.19 10.09 -3.73
N VAL A 249 1.10 8.93 -4.37
CA VAL A 249 -0.20 8.38 -4.79
C VAL A 249 -1.02 8.07 -3.54
N GLN A 250 -2.17 8.73 -3.42
CA GLN A 250 -3.01 8.67 -2.24
C GLN A 250 -3.87 7.40 -2.22
N LEU A 251 -3.83 6.69 -1.08
CA LEU A 251 -4.81 5.65 -0.76
C LEU A 251 -6.16 6.31 -0.46
N LEU A 252 -7.19 5.88 -1.17
CA LEU A 252 -8.57 6.27 -0.91
C LEU A 252 -9.20 5.33 0.11
N GLY A 253 -8.88 4.05 0.05
CA GLY A 253 -9.28 3.05 1.03
C GLY A 253 -9.06 1.62 0.56
N VAL A 254 -9.58 0.68 1.33
CA VAL A 254 -9.44 -0.75 1.08
C VAL A 254 -10.81 -1.42 1.06
N ILE A 255 -10.92 -2.49 0.28
CA ILE A 255 -12.12 -3.35 0.27
C ILE A 255 -11.64 -4.77 0.55
N VAL A 256 -12.24 -5.37 1.57
CA VAL A 256 -12.07 -6.78 1.91
C VAL A 256 -13.44 -7.42 1.73
N GLU A 257 -13.59 -8.23 0.67
CA GLU A 257 -14.82 -8.99 0.43
C GLU A 257 -14.84 -10.28 1.26
N GLU A 258 -16.05 -10.77 1.56
CA GLU A 258 -16.23 -12.04 2.28
C GLU A 258 -15.56 -13.21 1.54
N ASN A 259 -15.64 -13.20 0.21
CA ASN A 259 -15.04 -14.20 -0.69
C ASN A 259 -13.50 -14.13 -0.80
N GLY A 260 -12.84 -13.39 0.09
CA GLY A 260 -11.39 -13.23 0.14
C GLY A 260 -10.79 -12.27 -0.89
N SER A 261 -11.61 -11.60 -1.71
CA SER A 261 -11.08 -10.60 -2.67
C SER A 261 -10.65 -9.33 -1.95
N LEU A 262 -9.41 -8.91 -2.21
CA LEU A 262 -8.79 -7.75 -1.57
C LEU A 262 -8.52 -6.66 -2.60
N TYR A 263 -8.91 -5.42 -2.30
CA TYR A 263 -8.69 -4.29 -3.19
C TYR A 263 -8.04 -3.12 -2.45
N ILE A 264 -6.92 -2.64 -3.00
CA ILE A 264 -6.34 -1.35 -2.63
C ILE A 264 -6.87 -0.33 -3.64
N VAL A 265 -7.61 0.68 -3.16
CA VAL A 265 -8.22 1.72 -4.00
C VAL A 265 -7.44 3.00 -3.83
N THR A 266 -6.82 3.50 -4.90
CA THR A 266 -6.02 4.73 -4.91
C THR A 266 -6.60 5.75 -5.87
N GLU A 267 -6.11 6.98 -5.79
CA GLU A 267 -6.37 7.97 -6.84
C GLU A 267 -5.93 7.45 -8.22
N TYR A 268 -6.65 7.87 -9.26
CA TYR A 268 -6.36 7.47 -10.63
C TYR A 268 -5.37 8.43 -11.30
N MET A 269 -4.31 7.86 -11.89
CA MET A 269 -3.24 8.61 -12.56
C MET A 269 -3.37 8.46 -14.08
N ALA A 270 -4.03 9.44 -14.71
CA ALA A 270 -4.52 9.33 -16.09
C ALA A 270 -3.45 9.13 -17.17
N LYS A 271 -2.21 9.55 -16.91
CA LYS A 271 -1.10 9.46 -17.87
C LYS A 271 -0.16 8.28 -17.63
N GLY A 272 -0.55 7.37 -16.74
CA GLY A 272 0.20 6.13 -16.47
C GLY A 272 1.55 6.40 -15.80
N CYS A 273 2.50 5.48 -15.97
CA CYS A 273 3.82 5.60 -15.37
C CYS A 273 4.72 6.58 -16.13
N LEU A 274 5.64 7.21 -15.40
CA LEU A 274 6.51 8.27 -15.90
C LEU A 274 7.42 7.77 -17.03
N VAL A 275 7.92 6.53 -16.95
CA VAL A 275 8.76 5.97 -18.01
C VAL A 275 8.04 5.89 -19.36
N ASP A 276 6.79 5.44 -19.39
CA ASP A 276 6.00 5.34 -20.62
C ASP A 276 5.55 6.73 -21.09
N TYR A 277 5.26 7.63 -20.16
CA TYR A 277 4.99 9.04 -20.46
C TYR A 277 6.19 9.73 -21.14
N LEU A 278 7.40 9.56 -20.59
CA LEU A 278 8.64 10.10 -21.14
C LEU A 278 8.91 9.56 -22.55
N ARG A 279 8.73 8.24 -22.75
CA ARG A 279 8.95 7.58 -24.06
C ARG A 279 7.94 8.01 -25.11
N SER A 280 6.66 8.15 -24.73
CA SER A 280 5.59 8.50 -25.66
C SER A 280 5.62 9.96 -26.10
N ARG A 281 6.00 10.88 -25.21
CA ARG A 281 6.10 12.32 -25.54
C ARG A 281 7.46 12.68 -26.14
N GLY A 282 8.53 12.07 -25.62
CA GLY A 282 9.89 12.28 -26.08
C GLY A 282 10.40 13.72 -25.93
N ARG A 283 11.61 13.94 -26.42
CA ARG A 283 12.34 15.22 -26.35
C ARG A 283 11.78 16.34 -27.21
N THR A 284 10.90 16.03 -28.15
CA THR A 284 10.27 17.02 -29.04
C THR A 284 9.12 17.75 -28.34
N VAL A 285 8.49 17.10 -27.35
CA VAL A 285 7.36 17.67 -26.60
C VAL A 285 7.80 18.10 -25.20
N LEU A 286 8.67 17.32 -24.54
CA LEU A 286 9.10 17.58 -23.17
C LEU A 286 10.37 18.44 -23.15
N GLY A 287 10.22 19.73 -22.82
CA GLY A 287 11.32 20.65 -22.58
C GLY A 287 11.95 20.50 -21.18
N GLY A 288 13.08 21.19 -20.97
CA GLY A 288 13.84 21.10 -19.71
C GLY A 288 13.05 21.49 -18.45
N ASP A 289 12.10 22.43 -18.55
CA ASP A 289 11.21 22.81 -17.44
C ASP A 289 10.30 21.67 -16.98
N ALA A 290 9.72 20.93 -17.93
CA ALA A 290 8.87 19.79 -17.61
C ALA A 290 9.69 18.68 -16.94
N LEU A 291 10.90 18.40 -17.42
CA LEU A 291 11.79 17.41 -16.82
C LEU A 291 12.23 17.80 -15.41
N LEU A 292 12.57 19.08 -15.21
CA LEU A 292 12.92 19.59 -13.88
C LEU A 292 11.73 19.55 -12.93
N LYS A 293 10.51 19.83 -13.40
CA LYS A 293 9.29 19.70 -12.60
C LYS A 293 9.06 18.26 -12.14
N PHE A 294 9.20 17.27 -13.01
CA PHE A 294 9.10 15.86 -12.62
C PHE A 294 10.17 15.45 -11.61
N ALA A 295 11.41 15.95 -11.76
CA ALA A 295 12.46 15.73 -10.79
C ALA A 295 12.10 16.33 -9.42
N LEU A 296 11.61 17.58 -9.39
CA LEU A 296 11.15 18.24 -8.16
C LEU A 296 10.01 17.50 -7.48
N ASP A 297 8.96 17.16 -8.22
CA ASP A 297 7.80 16.40 -7.72
C ASP A 297 8.23 15.12 -6.98
N VAL A 298 9.10 14.33 -7.60
CA VAL A 298 9.60 13.10 -6.98
C VAL A 298 10.53 13.40 -5.80
N CYS A 299 11.36 14.44 -5.88
CA CYS A 299 12.23 14.83 -4.77
C CYS A 299 11.43 15.28 -3.54
N GLU A 300 10.33 16.00 -3.73
CA GLU A 300 9.42 16.45 -2.66
C GLU A 300 8.77 15.25 -1.96
N ALA A 301 8.26 14.29 -2.74
CA ALA A 301 7.76 13.02 -2.22
C ALA A 301 8.80 12.26 -1.39
N MET A 302 10.03 12.13 -1.90
CA MET A 302 11.09 11.39 -1.22
C MET A 302 11.62 12.12 0.02
N ALA A 303 11.63 13.47 0.03
CA ALA A 303 11.94 14.25 1.22
C ALA A 303 10.88 14.07 2.32
N TYR A 304 9.61 13.95 1.93
CA TYR A 304 8.54 13.58 2.86
C TYR A 304 8.76 12.18 3.45
N LEU A 305 9.09 11.18 2.62
CA LEU A 305 9.38 9.83 3.13
C LEU A 305 10.58 9.80 4.08
N GLU A 306 11.66 10.51 3.75
CA GLU A 306 12.86 10.65 4.60
C GLU A 306 12.50 11.25 5.97
N THR A 307 11.71 12.32 5.99
CA THR A 307 11.29 12.98 7.25
C THR A 307 10.39 12.10 8.12
N ASN A 308 9.64 11.18 7.49
CA ASN A 308 8.77 10.23 8.18
C ASN A 308 9.43 8.85 8.41
N ASN A 309 10.76 8.74 8.23
CA ASN A 309 11.55 7.52 8.44
C ASN A 309 11.16 6.32 7.57
N PHE A 310 10.57 6.57 6.39
CA PHE A 310 10.27 5.53 5.41
C PHE A 310 11.38 5.38 4.39
N VAL A 311 11.66 4.14 4.02
CA VAL A 311 12.55 3.77 2.91
C VAL A 311 11.71 3.09 1.84
N HIS A 312 11.70 3.64 0.63
CA HIS A 312 10.90 3.15 -0.50
C HIS A 312 11.43 1.84 -1.07
N ARG A 313 12.76 1.70 -1.20
CA ARG A 313 13.49 0.51 -1.68
C ARG A 313 13.34 0.13 -3.16
N ASP A 314 12.39 0.72 -3.88
CA ASP A 314 12.18 0.52 -5.32
C ASP A 314 11.80 1.79 -6.07
N LEU A 315 12.55 2.87 -5.84
CA LEU A 315 12.35 4.12 -6.58
C LEU A 315 12.87 4.00 -8.01
N ALA A 316 11.98 4.15 -8.99
CA ALA A 316 12.30 4.11 -10.42
C ALA A 316 11.19 4.79 -11.25
N ALA A 317 11.47 5.19 -12.49
CA ALA A 317 10.47 5.89 -13.33
C ALA A 317 9.21 5.04 -13.62
N ARG A 318 9.30 3.71 -13.53
CA ARG A 318 8.14 2.80 -13.65
C ARG A 318 7.19 2.86 -12.44
N ASN A 319 7.70 3.26 -11.27
CA ASN A 319 6.96 3.38 -10.01
C ASN A 319 6.58 4.83 -9.68
N VAL A 320 6.76 5.75 -10.64
CA VAL A 320 6.23 7.12 -10.58
C VAL A 320 5.08 7.21 -11.57
N LEU A 321 3.93 7.71 -11.15
CA LEU A 321 2.75 7.90 -12.00
C LEU A 321 2.51 9.38 -12.30
N VAL A 322 1.84 9.68 -13.42
CA VAL A 322 1.58 11.05 -13.88
C VAL A 322 0.08 11.32 -13.92
N SER A 323 -0.35 12.40 -13.26
CA SER A 323 -1.75 12.82 -13.19
C SER A 323 -2.23 13.46 -14.50
N GLU A 324 -3.53 13.75 -14.63
CA GLU A 324 -4.07 14.51 -15.76
C GLU A 324 -3.36 15.88 -15.91
N ASP A 325 -3.04 16.54 -14.79
CA ASP A 325 -2.40 17.86 -14.77
C ASP A 325 -0.87 17.82 -14.87
N ASN A 326 -0.29 16.68 -15.28
CA ASN A 326 1.17 16.46 -15.36
C ASN A 326 1.91 16.58 -14.03
N ILE A 327 1.26 16.22 -12.92
CA ILE A 327 1.93 16.12 -11.61
C ILE A 327 2.48 14.71 -11.48
N ALA A 328 3.79 14.57 -11.20
CA ALA A 328 4.37 13.28 -10.90
C ALA A 328 4.12 12.91 -9.43
N LYS A 329 3.72 11.66 -9.20
CA LYS A 329 3.53 11.10 -7.88
C LYS A 329 4.20 9.74 -7.74
N VAL A 330 4.94 9.54 -6.66
CA VAL A 330 5.58 8.27 -6.34
C VAL A 330 4.51 7.26 -5.88
N SER A 331 4.65 6.01 -6.30
CA SER A 331 3.70 4.92 -6.10
C SER A 331 4.42 3.60 -5.80
N ASP A 332 3.66 2.51 -5.64
CA ASP A 332 4.15 1.15 -5.39
C ASP A 332 4.97 1.04 -4.08
N PHE A 333 4.25 1.13 -2.97
CA PHE A 333 4.81 1.05 -1.63
C PHE A 333 4.92 -0.38 -1.10
N GLY A 334 4.77 -1.40 -1.96
CA GLY A 334 4.76 -2.82 -1.56
C GLY A 334 6.06 -3.28 -0.89
N LEU A 335 7.18 -2.61 -1.16
CA LEU A 335 8.48 -2.85 -0.50
C LEU A 335 8.85 -1.77 0.52
N THR A 336 8.01 -0.75 0.71
CA THR A 336 8.29 0.35 1.62
C THR A 336 8.21 -0.11 3.07
N LYS A 337 9.21 0.25 3.87
CA LYS A 337 9.28 -0.08 5.29
C LYS A 337 9.90 1.06 6.08
N GLU A 338 9.66 1.10 7.38
CA GLU A 338 10.46 1.91 8.29
C GLU A 338 11.94 1.49 8.24
N ALA A 339 12.86 2.41 8.54
CA ALA A 339 14.30 2.20 8.40
C ALA A 339 14.93 1.12 9.31
N SER A 340 14.12 0.30 10.00
CA SER A 340 14.59 -0.79 10.85
C SER A 340 15.04 -2.01 10.02
N SER A 341 16.27 -2.44 10.29
CA SER A 341 17.02 -3.44 9.53
C SER A 341 16.40 -4.83 9.61
N THR A 342 15.72 -5.25 8.55
CA THR A 342 15.37 -6.67 8.34
C THR A 342 15.78 -7.09 6.93
N GLN A 343 16.40 -8.27 6.85
CA GLN A 343 16.79 -8.92 5.60
C GLN A 343 15.53 -9.35 4.83
N ASP A 344 15.40 -8.89 3.59
CA ASP A 344 14.36 -9.35 2.66
C ASP A 344 14.96 -10.27 1.59
N THR A 345 14.22 -11.32 1.25
CA THR A 345 14.51 -12.29 0.18
C THR A 345 13.91 -11.87 -1.18
N ALA A 346 13.28 -10.69 -1.26
CA ALA A 346 12.66 -10.19 -2.48
C ALA A 346 13.68 -10.00 -3.62
N LYS A 347 13.26 -10.25 -4.86
CA LYS A 347 14.08 -9.96 -6.05
C LYS A 347 14.27 -8.46 -6.18
N LEU A 348 15.52 -8.02 -6.15
CA LEU A 348 15.86 -6.59 -6.18
C LEU A 348 16.09 -6.08 -7.61
N PRO A 349 15.67 -4.85 -7.93
CA PRO A 349 15.87 -4.22 -9.23
C PRO A 349 17.32 -3.72 -9.37
N VAL A 350 18.24 -4.63 -9.70
CA VAL A 350 19.71 -4.42 -9.71
C VAL A 350 20.20 -3.09 -10.28
N LYS A 351 19.59 -2.57 -11.36
CA LYS A 351 20.03 -1.31 -11.98
C LYS A 351 19.71 -0.07 -11.13
N TRP A 352 18.66 -0.10 -10.33
CA TRP A 352 18.25 1.02 -9.48
C TRP A 352 18.80 0.91 -8.07
N THR A 353 19.07 -0.30 -7.60
CA THR A 353 19.48 -0.55 -6.22
C THR A 353 20.94 -0.14 -5.97
N ALA A 354 21.18 0.52 -4.83
CA ALA A 354 22.52 0.90 -4.38
C ALA A 354 23.42 -0.33 -4.10
N PRO A 355 24.75 -0.24 -4.28
CA PRO A 355 25.66 -1.37 -4.07
C PRO A 355 25.57 -2.00 -2.66
N GLU A 356 25.46 -1.18 -1.61
CA GLU A 356 25.34 -1.66 -0.23
C GLU A 356 24.01 -2.37 0.03
N ALA A 357 22.93 -1.93 -0.62
CA ALA A 357 21.63 -2.58 -0.51
C ALA A 357 21.60 -3.92 -1.27
N LEU A 358 22.32 -4.05 -2.38
CA LEU A 358 22.46 -5.32 -3.11
C LEU A 358 23.29 -6.34 -2.34
N ARG A 359 24.46 -5.94 -1.83
CA ARG A 359 25.43 -6.83 -1.18
C ARG A 359 25.07 -7.16 0.27
N GLU A 360 24.77 -6.13 1.05
CA GLU A 360 24.63 -6.25 2.51
C GLU A 360 23.16 -6.27 2.95
N LYS A 361 22.22 -6.13 1.99
CA LYS A 361 20.78 -5.98 2.27
C LYS A 361 20.47 -4.82 3.22
N LYS A 362 21.35 -3.81 3.24
CA LYS A 362 21.20 -2.59 4.04
C LYS A 362 20.46 -1.51 3.25
N PHE A 363 19.14 -1.48 3.43
CA PHE A 363 18.30 -0.42 2.88
C PHE A 363 18.24 0.77 3.83
N SER A 364 18.33 1.97 3.27
CA SER A 364 18.26 3.24 3.99
C SER A 364 17.76 4.35 3.06
N THR A 365 17.45 5.53 3.62
CA THR A 365 17.15 6.72 2.80
C THR A 365 18.29 7.04 1.83
N LYS A 366 19.54 6.72 2.19
CA LYS A 366 20.71 6.89 1.31
C LYS A 366 20.74 5.92 0.14
N SER A 367 20.17 4.72 0.28
CA SER A 367 19.98 3.80 -0.86
C SER A 367 18.86 4.26 -1.79
N ASP A 368 17.85 4.98 -1.27
CA ASP A 368 16.85 5.64 -2.11
C ASP A 368 17.43 6.86 -2.84
N VAL A 369 18.35 7.61 -2.22
CA VAL A 369 19.07 8.71 -2.89
C VAL A 369 19.86 8.21 -4.11
N TRP A 370 20.49 7.03 -4.00
CA TRP A 370 21.12 6.39 -5.16
C TRP A 370 20.10 6.12 -6.27
N SER A 371 18.97 5.51 -5.91
CA SER A 371 17.87 5.17 -6.81
C SER A 371 17.30 6.43 -7.48
N TYR A 372 17.21 7.55 -6.75
CA TYR A 372 16.83 8.85 -7.27
C TYR A 372 17.82 9.39 -8.30
N GLY A 373 19.13 9.19 -8.10
CA GLY A 373 20.13 9.50 -9.13
C GLY A 373 19.90 8.74 -10.44
N ILE A 374 19.54 7.45 -10.34
CA ILE A 374 19.17 6.64 -11.52
C ILE A 374 17.87 7.15 -12.16
N LEU A 375 16.86 7.49 -11.36
CA LEU A 375 15.62 8.10 -11.83
C LEU A 375 15.86 9.42 -12.58
N LEU A 376 16.72 10.30 -12.05
CA LEU A 376 17.09 11.54 -12.75
C LEU A 376 17.70 11.24 -14.11
N TRP A 377 18.56 10.21 -14.21
CA TRP A 377 19.10 9.77 -15.48
C TRP A 377 17.98 9.26 -16.42
N GLU A 378 17.00 8.50 -15.92
CA GLU A 378 15.83 8.08 -16.71
C GLU A 378 15.03 9.28 -17.22
N ILE A 379 14.77 10.29 -16.38
CA ILE A 379 14.03 11.50 -16.74
C ILE A 379 14.75 12.25 -17.86
N TYR A 380 16.04 12.57 -17.68
CA TYR A 380 16.83 13.35 -18.63
C TYR A 380 17.28 12.54 -19.86
N SER A 381 17.08 11.23 -19.86
CA SER A 381 17.27 10.36 -21.03
C SER A 381 15.95 9.94 -21.69
N PHE A 382 14.82 10.53 -21.28
CA PHE A 382 13.48 10.26 -21.81
C PHE A 382 13.07 8.79 -21.72
N GLY A 383 13.36 8.16 -20.57
CA GLY A 383 12.95 6.79 -20.25
C GLY A 383 13.85 5.72 -20.87
N ARG A 384 15.09 6.03 -21.25
CA ARG A 384 16.06 5.00 -21.65
C ARG A 384 16.32 4.06 -20.49
N VAL A 385 16.64 2.80 -20.84
CA VAL A 385 17.00 1.79 -19.83
C VAL A 385 18.39 2.12 -19.26
N PRO A 386 18.57 2.18 -17.92
CA PRO A 386 19.87 2.44 -17.30
C PRO A 386 20.95 1.43 -17.70
N TYR A 387 22.21 1.89 -17.63
CA TYR A 387 23.42 1.17 -18.02
C TYR A 387 23.34 0.63 -19.47
N PRO A 388 23.19 1.52 -20.45
CA PRO A 388 23.06 1.10 -21.84
C PRO A 388 24.29 0.29 -22.26
N ARG A 389 24.05 -0.83 -22.97
CA ARG A 389 25.09 -1.73 -23.52
C ARG A 389 25.95 -2.44 -22.45
N ILE A 390 25.54 -2.43 -21.18
CA ILE A 390 26.20 -3.20 -20.12
C ILE A 390 25.27 -4.37 -19.72
N PRO A 391 25.71 -5.64 -19.85
CA PRO A 391 24.95 -6.78 -19.37
C PRO A 391 24.69 -6.69 -17.87
N LEU A 392 23.53 -7.18 -17.40
CA LEU A 392 23.11 -7.04 -16.00
C LEU A 392 24.15 -7.57 -14.99
N LYS A 393 24.77 -8.71 -15.31
CA LYS A 393 25.84 -9.35 -14.51
C LYS A 393 27.08 -8.46 -14.32
N ASP A 394 27.31 -7.51 -15.23
CA ASP A 394 28.49 -6.65 -15.23
C ASP A 394 28.22 -5.26 -14.63
N VAL A 395 26.94 -4.91 -14.38
CA VAL A 395 26.56 -3.61 -13.82
C VAL A 395 27.18 -3.42 -12.44
N VAL A 396 26.93 -4.36 -11.52
CA VAL A 396 27.40 -4.25 -10.13
C VAL A 396 28.93 -4.16 -10.11
N PRO A 397 29.72 -5.11 -10.67
CA PRO A 397 31.19 -5.04 -10.61
C PRO A 397 31.81 -3.78 -11.20
N ARG A 398 31.18 -3.15 -12.20
CA ARG A 398 31.67 -1.89 -12.79
C ARG A 398 31.41 -0.71 -11.86
N VAL A 399 30.21 -0.62 -11.29
CA VAL A 399 29.81 0.48 -10.39
C VAL A 399 30.75 0.57 -9.19
N GLU A 400 31.11 -0.55 -8.59
CA GLU A 400 31.99 -0.60 -7.40
C GLU A 400 33.46 -0.29 -7.74
N LYS A 401 33.82 -0.35 -9.02
CA LYS A 401 35.10 0.16 -9.54
C LYS A 401 35.03 1.65 -9.90
N GLY A 402 33.93 2.33 -9.57
CA GLY A 402 33.75 3.77 -9.78
C GLY A 402 33.09 4.15 -11.10
N TYR A 403 32.56 3.19 -11.87
CA TYR A 403 31.81 3.52 -13.09
C TYR A 403 30.54 4.31 -12.76
N LYS A 404 30.30 5.39 -13.51
CA LYS A 404 29.06 6.17 -13.53
C LYS A 404 28.58 6.26 -14.97
N MET A 405 27.26 6.28 -15.19
CA MET A 405 26.71 6.45 -16.54
C MET A 405 27.06 7.83 -17.10
N ASP A 406 27.24 7.92 -18.41
CA ASP A 406 27.46 9.18 -19.10
C ASP A 406 26.27 10.15 -18.94
N CYS A 407 26.56 11.45 -19.03
CA CYS A 407 25.57 12.52 -19.04
C CYS A 407 24.60 12.32 -20.22
N PRO A 408 23.27 12.29 -20.01
CA PRO A 408 22.31 12.22 -21.11
C PRO A 408 22.44 13.40 -22.08
N ASP A 409 22.17 13.16 -23.36
CA ASP A 409 22.21 14.20 -24.40
C ASP A 409 21.25 15.36 -24.05
N GLY A 410 21.76 16.58 -23.98
CA GLY A 410 20.98 17.77 -23.63
C GLY A 410 20.67 17.94 -22.14
N CYS A 411 21.20 17.07 -21.26
CA CYS A 411 21.09 17.25 -19.81
C CYS A 411 21.97 18.43 -19.35
N PRO A 412 21.43 19.38 -18.57
CA PRO A 412 22.24 20.44 -17.97
C PRO A 412 23.31 19.86 -17.05
N GLU A 413 24.53 20.42 -17.12
CA GLU A 413 25.67 19.94 -16.33
C GLU A 413 25.38 20.00 -14.82
N VAL A 414 24.68 21.05 -14.37
CA VAL A 414 24.27 21.20 -12.97
C VAL A 414 23.41 20.02 -12.47
N VAL A 415 22.52 19.50 -13.32
CA VAL A 415 21.67 18.34 -12.98
C VAL A 415 22.50 17.06 -12.99
N TYR A 416 23.40 16.90 -13.97
CA TYR A 416 24.29 15.74 -14.00
C TYR A 416 25.25 15.70 -12.79
N ASN A 417 25.69 16.85 -12.30
CA ASN A 417 26.45 16.95 -11.07
C ASN A 417 25.65 16.48 -9.85
N ILE A 418 24.33 16.71 -9.81
CA ILE A 418 23.44 16.13 -8.78
C ILE A 418 23.43 14.59 -8.90
N MET A 419 23.24 14.04 -10.10
CA MET A 419 23.26 12.58 -10.32
C MET A 419 24.56 11.95 -9.79
N LYS A 420 25.71 12.56 -10.10
CA LYS A 420 27.02 12.07 -9.65
C LYS A 420 27.18 12.09 -8.13
N GLN A 421 26.55 13.03 -7.42
CA GLN A 421 26.54 13.10 -5.96
C GLN A 421 25.64 12.01 -5.35
N CYS A 422 24.49 11.73 -5.97
CA CYS A 422 23.65 10.59 -5.60
C CYS A 422 24.39 9.25 -5.74
N TRP A 423 25.24 9.10 -6.74
CA TRP A 423 26.05 7.90 -6.98
C TRP A 423 27.42 7.91 -6.29
N ASN A 424 27.51 8.49 -5.09
CA ASN A 424 28.68 8.29 -4.25
C ASN A 424 28.67 6.85 -3.69
N LEU A 425 29.81 6.16 -3.73
CA LEU A 425 29.91 4.81 -3.19
C LEU A 425 29.79 4.80 -1.66
N ASP A 426 30.27 5.85 -0.99
CA ASP A 426 29.99 6.08 0.43
C ASP A 426 28.56 6.61 0.60
N PRO A 427 27.64 5.86 1.24
CA PRO A 427 26.28 6.32 1.50
C PRO A 427 26.23 7.59 2.37
N GLY A 428 27.20 7.78 3.27
CA GLY A 428 27.27 8.96 4.15
C GLY A 428 27.58 10.25 3.40
N ALA A 429 28.29 10.14 2.27
CA ALA A 429 28.63 11.26 1.40
C ALA A 429 27.53 11.62 0.38
N ARG A 430 26.43 10.86 0.32
CA ARG A 430 25.27 11.19 -0.52
C ARG A 430 24.44 12.29 0.16
N PRO A 431 23.87 13.25 -0.60
CA PRO A 431 23.03 14.29 -0.03
C PRO A 431 21.75 13.71 0.62
N SER A 432 21.06 14.49 1.46
CA SER A 432 19.68 14.17 1.86
C SER A 432 18.70 14.60 0.76
N PHE A 433 17.46 14.08 0.80
CA PHE A 433 16.43 14.54 -0.12
C PHE A 433 16.05 16.01 0.12
N GLN A 434 16.15 16.48 1.36
CA GLN A 434 15.97 17.90 1.67
C GLN A 434 17.00 18.78 0.96
N MET A 435 18.29 18.40 0.96
CA MET A 435 19.34 19.13 0.22
C MET A 435 19.11 19.08 -1.30
N LEU A 436 18.75 17.91 -1.83
CA LEU A 436 18.45 17.73 -3.25
C LEU A 436 17.29 18.63 -3.70
N LYS A 437 16.23 18.73 -2.88
CA LYS A 437 15.08 19.59 -3.13
C LYS A 437 15.48 21.06 -3.23
N GLU A 438 16.30 21.55 -2.29
CA GLU A 438 16.82 22.92 -2.29
C GLU A 438 17.65 23.22 -3.55
N TRP A 439 18.53 22.30 -3.95
CA TRP A 439 19.32 22.46 -5.17
C TRP A 439 18.46 22.52 -6.44
N LEU A 440 17.44 21.66 -6.54
CA LEU A 440 16.55 21.64 -7.69
C LEU A 440 15.67 22.90 -7.76
N HIS A 441 15.19 23.42 -6.62
CA HIS A 441 14.48 24.70 -6.57
C HIS A 441 15.39 25.87 -6.98
N HIS A 442 16.65 25.87 -6.56
CA HIS A 442 17.60 26.90 -6.98
C HIS A 442 17.83 26.90 -8.50
N ILE A 443 17.86 25.71 -9.12
CA ILE A 443 17.95 25.58 -10.57
C ILE A 443 16.67 26.13 -11.24
N SER A 444 15.49 25.90 -10.68
CA SER A 444 14.23 26.39 -11.26
C SER A 444 14.06 27.91 -11.16
N GLN A 445 14.66 28.55 -10.15
CA GLN A 445 14.60 30.01 -9.93
C GLN A 445 15.61 30.82 -10.75
N LYS A 446 16.68 30.19 -11.26
CA LYS A 446 17.77 30.87 -11.99
C LYS A 446 17.51 31.03 -13.49
N LYS A 447 16.24 31.02 -13.90
CA LYS A 447 15.84 31.19 -15.30
C LYS A 447 15.40 32.62 -15.60
#